data_AF-A0A1I8GKG8-F1
#
_entry.id   AF-A0A1I8GKG8-F1
#
_cell.length_a   1.000
_cell.length_b   1.000
_cell.length_c   1.000
_cell.angle_alpha   90.00
_cell.angle_beta   90.00
_cell.angle_gamma   90.00
#
_symmetry.space_group_name_H-M   'P 1'
#
loop_
_entity.id
_entity.type
_entity.pdbx_description
1 polymer ?
#
loop_
_entity_poly.entity_id
_entity_poly.type
_entity_poly.pdbx_seq_one_letter_code
_entity_poly.pdbx_strand_id
1 'polypeptide(L)'
;SPDTLCYFLLPTYEGGSSPNTGAWFCKWLAEAAEDWRVERGHLSGLRFIVIGLGNSLYAENYNLIAKRVDEQLTQLSGTRLRPPVLLDENVASATGHGGQEADFQAALQSQLLDPLVSKKKKSACCSEATGNSACCQGAEAASDVAEDHSDVDSDHLDEEDQDGLVDVEDIGGVLSSATRSNQKQKLRQEATTRRAMVTPLVRKSLEKQGYRLIGSHSGVKLCRWTKSMLRGRGGCYKHAFYGIASHRCMEATPSLACANKCVFCWRHHTNPVGTEWRWLEDPPDEILSGALDAH
;
A
#
# COMPACT_ATOMS: atom_id res chain seq x y z
N SER A 1 -14.46 -5.92 8.84
CA SER A 1 -15.50 -6.73 9.51
C SER A 1 -16.76 -5.89 9.62
N PRO A 2 -17.98 -6.43 9.43
CA PRO A 2 -19.22 -5.63 9.39
C PRO A 2 -19.54 -4.89 10.71
N ASP A 3 -18.83 -5.21 11.79
CA ASP A 3 -19.02 -4.60 13.11
C ASP A 3 -18.03 -3.48 13.46
N THR A 4 -17.10 -3.13 12.57
CA THR A 4 -16.17 -2.04 12.85
C THR A 4 -16.87 -0.68 12.71
N LEU A 5 -16.74 0.16 13.72
CA LEU A 5 -17.17 1.56 13.71
C LEU A 5 -15.93 2.44 13.87
N CYS A 6 -15.66 3.29 12.88
CA CYS A 6 -14.50 4.18 12.88
C CYS A 6 -14.88 5.57 13.40
N TYR A 7 -14.14 6.05 14.40
CA TYR A 7 -14.24 7.42 14.89
C TYR A 7 -13.06 8.22 14.33
N PHE A 8 -13.37 9.35 13.68
CA PHE A 8 -12.35 10.27 13.16
C PHE A 8 -12.30 11.51 14.06
N LEU A 9 -11.22 11.66 14.83
CA LEU A 9 -10.98 12.85 15.64
C LEU A 9 -10.04 13.80 14.87
N LEU A 10 -10.56 14.94 14.42
CA LEU A 10 -9.88 15.80 13.44
C LEU A 10 -9.77 17.25 13.94
N PRO A 11 -8.56 17.71 14.29
CA PRO A 11 -8.30 19.12 14.55
C PRO A 11 -8.30 19.94 13.27
N THR A 12 -8.83 21.16 13.34
CA THR A 12 -8.54 22.20 12.34
C THR A 12 -7.44 23.11 12.86
N TYR A 13 -6.39 23.26 12.08
CA TYR A 13 -5.21 24.07 12.36
C TYR A 13 -5.26 25.40 11.58
N GLU A 14 -4.17 26.16 11.63
CA GLU A 14 -4.04 27.49 11.01
C GLU A 14 -4.51 27.53 9.55
N GLY A 15 -5.26 28.59 9.21
CA GLY A 15 -5.78 28.78 7.86
C GLY A 15 -6.83 27.76 7.40
N GLY A 16 -7.43 26.99 8.33
CA GLY A 16 -8.42 25.96 7.99
C GLY A 16 -7.78 24.68 7.45
N SER A 17 -6.49 24.48 7.67
CA SER A 17 -5.74 23.29 7.26
C SER A 17 -5.77 22.19 8.32
N SER A 18 -5.39 20.96 7.96
CA SER A 18 -5.18 19.89 8.93
C SER A 18 -3.76 19.95 9.52
N PRO A 19 -3.52 19.44 10.74
CA PRO A 19 -2.17 19.28 11.27
C PRO A 19 -1.24 18.51 10.33
N ASN A 20 0.07 18.75 10.38
CA ASN A 20 1.06 18.11 9.51
C ASN A 20 1.00 16.57 9.53
N THR A 21 0.69 15.99 10.70
CA THR A 21 0.52 14.55 10.88
C THR A 21 -0.69 13.98 10.13
N GLY A 22 -1.75 14.78 9.96
CA GLY A 22 -2.98 14.42 9.25
C GLY A 22 -3.06 14.93 7.80
N ALA A 23 -2.08 15.71 7.35
CA ALA A 23 -2.10 16.37 6.05
C ALA A 23 -2.18 15.38 4.88
N TRP A 24 -1.41 14.29 4.94
CA TRP A 24 -1.45 13.28 3.89
C TRP A 24 -2.79 12.56 3.83
N PHE A 25 -3.39 12.23 4.98
CA PHE A 25 -4.71 11.60 5.05
C PHE A 25 -5.80 12.49 4.42
N CYS A 26 -5.85 13.77 4.81
CA CYS A 26 -6.83 14.71 4.27
C CYS A 26 -6.65 14.94 2.77
N LYS A 27 -5.39 15.01 2.30
CA LYS A 27 -5.05 15.13 0.88
C LYS A 27 -5.48 13.89 0.10
N TRP A 28 -5.10 12.70 0.56
CA TRP A 28 -5.46 11.43 -0.07
C TRP A 28 -6.97 11.26 -0.18
N LEU A 29 -7.71 11.59 0.89
CA LEU A 29 -9.16 11.47 0.89
C LEU A 29 -9.82 12.46 -0.07
N ALA A 30 -9.31 13.69 -0.15
CA ALA A 30 -9.78 14.68 -1.12
C ALA A 30 -9.54 14.23 -2.57
N GLU A 31 -8.32 13.77 -2.87
CA GLU A 31 -7.97 13.26 -4.21
C GLU A 31 -8.82 12.02 -4.56
N ALA A 32 -9.03 11.10 -3.62
CA ALA A 32 -9.85 9.91 -3.84
C ALA A 32 -11.33 10.25 -4.10
N ALA A 33 -11.86 11.28 -3.44
CA ALA A 33 -13.25 11.71 -3.64
C ALA A 33 -13.48 12.35 -5.03
N GLU A 34 -12.45 12.97 -5.61
CA GLU A 34 -12.50 13.67 -6.90
C GLU A 34 -12.00 12.81 -8.09
N ASP A 35 -11.19 11.78 -7.84
CA ASP A 35 -10.64 10.93 -8.90
C ASP A 35 -11.69 9.95 -9.44
N TRP A 36 -12.07 10.13 -10.71
CA TRP A 36 -13.00 9.26 -11.42
C TRP A 36 -12.56 7.80 -11.52
N ARG A 37 -11.27 7.51 -11.32
CA ARG A 37 -10.74 6.14 -11.30
C ARG A 37 -11.06 5.40 -10.00
N VAL A 38 -11.39 6.13 -8.94
CA VAL A 38 -11.80 5.55 -7.66
C VAL A 38 -13.29 5.28 -7.74
N GLU A 39 -13.67 4.02 -7.53
CA GLU A 39 -15.09 3.66 -7.49
C GLU A 39 -15.80 4.40 -6.35
N ARG A 40 -16.97 4.97 -6.63
CA ARG A 40 -17.79 5.66 -5.62
C ARG A 40 -18.13 4.76 -4.43
N GLY A 41 -18.12 3.44 -4.62
CA GLY A 41 -18.37 2.42 -3.61
C GLY A 41 -17.16 2.02 -2.75
N HIS A 42 -16.02 2.72 -2.88
CA HIS A 42 -14.74 2.32 -2.27
C HIS A 42 -14.81 2.12 -0.75
N LEU A 43 -15.63 2.90 -0.05
CA LEU A 43 -15.82 2.83 1.40
C LEU A 43 -17.21 2.32 1.80
N SER A 44 -17.91 1.59 0.93
CA SER A 44 -19.25 1.05 1.19
C SER A 44 -19.37 0.20 2.47
N GLY A 45 -18.29 -0.46 2.89
CA GLY A 45 -18.24 -1.23 4.15
C GLY A 45 -17.87 -0.40 5.39
N LEU A 46 -17.54 0.88 5.24
CA LEU A 46 -17.10 1.72 6.35
C LEU A 46 -18.31 2.37 7.04
N ARG A 47 -18.44 2.15 8.34
CA ARG A 47 -19.35 2.93 9.19
C ARG A 47 -18.53 3.91 10.01
N PHE A 48 -18.91 5.18 10.02
CA PHE A 48 -18.09 6.19 10.65
C PHE A 48 -18.86 7.30 11.37
N ILE A 49 -18.15 7.96 12.28
CA ILE A 49 -18.53 9.20 12.95
C ILE A 49 -17.33 10.14 12.93
N VAL A 50 -17.53 11.38 12.49
CA VAL A 50 -16.50 12.42 12.52
C VAL A 50 -16.71 13.34 13.73
N ILE A 51 -15.62 13.64 14.42
CA ILE A 51 -15.54 14.53 15.58
C ILE A 51 -14.50 15.60 15.24
N GLY A 52 -14.97 16.84 15.10
CA GLY A 52 -14.12 17.99 14.83
C GLY A 52 -13.68 18.67 16.11
N LEU A 53 -12.40 19.04 16.18
CA LEU A 53 -11.85 19.95 17.17
C LEU A 53 -11.57 21.29 16.48
N GLY A 54 -12.20 22.36 16.96
CA GLY A 54 -12.02 23.68 16.42
C GLY A 54 -12.41 24.77 17.41
N ASN A 55 -12.21 26.01 16.99
CA ASN A 55 -12.51 27.19 17.79
C ASN A 55 -13.38 28.15 16.96
N SER A 56 -14.56 28.49 17.49
CA SER A 56 -15.57 29.28 16.76
C SER A 56 -15.12 30.71 16.43
N LEU A 57 -14.08 31.23 17.09
CA LEU A 57 -13.48 32.53 16.76
C LEU A 57 -12.93 32.58 15.33
N TYR A 58 -12.60 31.42 14.74
CA TYR A 58 -12.08 31.33 13.38
C TYR A 58 -13.19 31.24 12.31
N ALA A 59 -14.46 31.48 12.68
CA ALA A 59 -15.62 31.66 11.79
C ALA A 59 -15.70 30.63 10.64
N GLU A 60 -15.33 31.02 9.41
CA GLU A 60 -15.38 30.16 8.22
C GLU A 60 -14.47 28.92 8.34
N ASN A 61 -13.37 29.04 9.08
CA ASN A 61 -12.44 27.94 9.34
C ASN A 61 -12.86 27.07 10.52
N TYR A 62 -13.97 27.38 11.20
CA TYR A 62 -14.44 26.59 12.34
C TYR A 62 -14.77 25.15 11.92
N ASN A 63 -13.98 24.20 12.43
CA ASN A 63 -14.11 22.76 12.16
C ASN A 63 -14.10 22.39 10.66
N LEU A 64 -13.39 23.15 9.85
CA LEU A 64 -13.40 23.02 8.40
C LEU A 64 -12.95 21.63 7.92
N ILE A 65 -11.90 21.08 8.54
CA ILE A 65 -11.36 19.77 8.15
C ILE A 65 -12.34 18.65 8.47
N ALA A 66 -12.96 18.67 9.66
CA ALA A 66 -13.96 17.68 10.05
C ALA A 66 -15.16 17.69 9.10
N LYS A 67 -15.64 18.87 8.71
CA LYS A 67 -16.74 19.01 7.74
C LYS A 67 -16.37 18.42 6.38
N ARG A 68 -15.17 18.74 5.85
CA ARG A 68 -14.68 18.21 4.57
C ARG A 68 -14.54 16.70 4.59
N VAL A 69 -13.93 16.14 5.64
CA VAL A 69 -13.73 14.69 5.75
C VAL A 69 -15.06 13.95 5.88
N ASP A 70 -16.04 14.48 6.62
CA ASP A 70 -17.38 13.89 6.71
C ASP A 70 -18.05 13.80 5.33
N GLU A 71 -17.96 14.87 4.55
CA GLU A 71 -18.49 14.92 3.18
C GLU A 71 -17.76 13.93 2.26
N GLN A 72 -16.43 13.91 2.28
CA GLN A 72 -15.62 13.04 1.41
C GLN A 72 -15.81 11.55 1.73
N LEU A 73 -15.86 11.17 3.01
CA LEU A 73 -16.17 9.79 3.41
C LEU A 73 -17.57 9.38 2.95
N THR A 74 -18.54 10.30 3.01
CA THR A 74 -19.91 10.07 2.51
C THR A 74 -19.92 9.92 0.98
N GLN A 75 -19.15 10.74 0.25
CA GLN A 75 -19.03 10.67 -1.22
C GLN A 75 -18.45 9.35 -1.71
N LEU A 76 -17.59 8.72 -0.91
CA LEU A 76 -17.00 7.40 -1.15
C LEU A 76 -17.89 6.24 -0.65
N SER A 77 -19.18 6.49 -0.44
CA SER A 77 -20.19 5.54 0.04
C SER A 77 -19.98 5.04 1.48
N GLY A 78 -19.19 5.74 2.29
CA GLY A 78 -19.14 5.47 3.72
C GLY A 78 -20.49 5.70 4.39
N THR A 79 -20.90 4.80 5.27
CA THR A 79 -22.14 4.91 6.04
C THR A 79 -21.94 5.82 7.26
N ARG A 80 -22.37 7.07 7.13
CA ARG A 80 -22.39 8.05 8.23
C ARG A 80 -23.49 7.71 9.23
N LEU A 81 -23.14 7.37 10.47
CA LEU A 81 -24.13 7.01 11.51
C LEU A 81 -24.85 8.23 12.09
N ARG A 82 -24.21 9.39 12.08
CA ARG A 82 -24.76 10.65 12.60
C ARG A 82 -24.02 11.85 11.99
N PRO A 83 -24.62 13.05 12.02
CA PRO A 83 -23.92 14.27 11.65
C PRO A 83 -22.62 14.46 12.46
N PRO A 84 -21.61 15.15 11.89
CA PRO A 84 -20.33 15.36 12.56
C PRO A 84 -20.52 16.12 13.88
N VAL A 85 -19.82 15.66 14.92
CA VAL A 85 -19.82 16.30 16.23
C VAL A 85 -18.76 17.39 16.21
N LEU A 86 -19.16 18.65 16.39
CA LEU A 86 -18.25 19.80 16.29
C LEU A 86 -18.00 20.36 17.68
N LEU A 87 -16.80 20.12 18.20
CA LEU A 87 -16.39 20.61 19.50
C LEU A 87 -15.80 22.02 19.35
N ASP A 88 -16.15 22.90 20.28
CA ASP A 88 -15.73 24.30 20.30
C ASP A 88 -14.89 24.60 21.54
N GLU A 89 -13.59 24.80 21.32
CA GLU A 89 -12.64 25.17 22.37
C GLU A 89 -12.98 26.54 23.01
N ASN A 90 -13.55 27.46 22.24
CA ASN A 90 -13.92 28.79 22.72
C ASN A 90 -14.98 28.72 23.83
N VAL A 91 -15.87 27.73 23.77
CA VAL A 91 -16.93 27.51 24.76
C VAL A 91 -16.48 26.52 25.84
N ALA A 92 -15.63 25.55 25.50
CA ALA A 92 -15.09 24.57 26.44
C ALA A 92 -14.32 25.24 27.59
N SER A 93 -13.53 26.28 27.32
CA SER A 93 -12.80 26.99 28.39
C SER A 93 -13.68 27.79 29.38
N ALA A 94 -14.99 27.91 29.13
CA ALA A 94 -15.92 28.71 29.93
C ALA A 94 -16.74 27.91 30.96
N THR A 95 -16.75 26.57 30.88
CA THR A 95 -17.68 25.72 31.66
C THR A 95 -17.21 25.33 33.06
N GLY A 96 -15.97 25.68 33.44
CA GLY A 96 -15.50 25.56 34.82
C GLY A 96 -15.34 24.12 35.32
N HIS A 97 -15.25 23.12 34.43
CA HIS A 97 -15.16 21.70 34.80
C HIS A 97 -13.74 21.21 35.15
N GLY A 98 -12.80 22.11 35.44
CA GLY A 98 -11.47 21.73 35.91
C GLY A 98 -10.41 21.60 34.82
N GLY A 99 -10.64 22.16 33.62
CA GLY A 99 -9.65 22.29 32.55
C GLY A 99 -10.11 21.71 31.21
N GLN A 100 -9.35 22.00 30.14
CA GLN A 100 -9.70 21.67 28.75
C GLN A 100 -10.05 20.18 28.53
N GLU A 101 -9.38 19.26 29.22
CA GLU A 101 -9.63 17.80 29.11
C GLU A 101 -11.01 17.41 29.67
N ALA A 102 -11.40 17.99 30.81
CA ALA A 102 -12.69 17.71 31.43
C ALA A 102 -13.85 18.27 30.60
N ASP A 103 -13.65 19.46 30.03
CA ASP A 103 -14.62 20.07 29.12
C ASP A 103 -14.75 19.28 27.81
N PHE A 104 -13.63 18.76 27.27
CA PHE A 104 -13.63 17.82 26.14
C PHE A 104 -14.39 16.54 26.46
N GLN A 105 -14.11 15.91 27.61
CA GLN A 105 -14.77 14.67 28.02
C GLN A 105 -16.28 14.88 28.22
N ALA A 106 -16.69 15.99 28.84
CA ALA A 106 -18.10 16.33 29.02
C ALA A 106 -18.82 16.60 27.69
N ALA A 107 -18.17 17.32 26.76
CA ALA A 107 -18.72 17.59 25.45
C ALA A 107 -18.82 16.31 24.59
N LEU A 108 -17.81 15.44 24.65
CA LEU A 108 -17.84 14.13 24.00
C LEU A 108 -18.95 13.25 24.60
N GLN A 109 -19.07 13.19 25.93
CA GLN A 109 -20.11 12.40 26.59
C GLN A 109 -21.51 12.87 26.18
N SER A 110 -21.79 14.17 26.31
CA SER A 110 -23.11 14.74 26.05
C SER A 110 -23.50 14.74 24.57
N GLN A 111 -22.55 15.04 23.68
CA GLN A 111 -22.85 15.14 22.25
C GLN A 111 -22.73 13.79 21.54
N LEU A 112 -21.78 12.92 21.91
CA LEU A 112 -21.57 11.64 21.25
C LEU A 112 -22.28 10.49 21.95
N LEU A 113 -22.02 10.27 23.24
CA LEU A 113 -22.34 9.03 23.94
C LEU A 113 -23.78 8.99 24.48
N ASP A 114 -24.26 10.07 25.09
CA ASP A 114 -25.61 10.11 25.66
C ASP A 114 -26.71 9.89 24.60
N PRO A 115 -26.62 10.44 23.37
CA PRO A 115 -27.56 10.14 22.29
C PRO A 115 -27.49 8.69 21.78
N LEU A 116 -26.36 8.00 21.96
CA LEU A 116 -26.21 6.59 21.60
C LEU A 116 -26.84 5.66 22.65
N VAL A 117 -26.73 6.01 23.93
CA VAL A 117 -27.26 5.22 25.05
C VAL A 117 -28.77 5.43 25.24
N SER A 118 -29.26 6.66 25.05
CA SER A 118 -30.67 7.03 25.26
C SER A 118 -31.65 6.37 24.28
N LYS A 119 -31.19 5.88 23.12
CA LYS A 119 -32.02 5.11 22.17
C LYS A 119 -32.46 3.73 22.66
N LYS A 120 -32.01 3.26 23.84
CA LYS A 120 -32.44 1.98 24.44
C LYS A 120 -33.63 2.04 25.40
N LYS A 121 -34.24 3.20 25.67
CA LYS A 121 -35.53 3.25 26.40
C LYS A 121 -36.70 3.29 25.41
N LYS A 122 -37.36 2.15 25.27
CA LYS A 122 -38.57 1.92 24.46
C LYS A 122 -39.63 3.00 24.67
N SER A 123 -40.20 3.50 23.57
CA SER A 123 -41.64 3.76 23.54
C SER A 123 -42.32 2.51 23.00
N ALA A 124 -42.95 1.76 23.91
CA ALA A 124 -44.05 0.90 23.58
C ALA A 124 -45.28 1.79 23.40
N CYS A 125 -45.82 1.83 22.18
CA CYS A 125 -47.24 2.08 21.98
C CYS A 125 -47.67 1.37 20.70
N CYS A 126 -48.08 0.11 20.85
CA CYS A 126 -49.02 -0.51 19.93
C CYS A 126 -50.41 0.02 20.32
N SER A 127 -51.01 0.81 19.46
CA SER A 127 -52.46 0.74 19.20
C SER A 127 -52.64 0.69 17.68
N GLU A 128 -53.63 -0.10 17.30
CA GLU A 128 -53.85 -0.70 15.99
C GLU A 128 -54.06 0.32 14.85
N ALA A 129 -53.51 0.03 13.66
CA ALA A 129 -54.27 -0.12 12.41
C ALA A 129 -53.36 -0.10 11.15
N THR A 130 -53.40 -1.21 10.42
CA THR A 130 -53.29 -1.37 8.94
C THR A 130 -52.10 -0.79 8.17
N GLY A 131 -51.37 -1.70 7.48
CA GLY A 131 -50.90 -1.46 6.09
C GLY A 131 -49.40 -1.58 5.84
N ASN A 132 -48.98 -2.75 5.31
CA ASN A 132 -47.76 -3.08 4.55
C ASN A 132 -46.57 -2.10 4.48
N SER A 133 -45.37 -2.57 4.82
CA SER A 133 -44.32 -2.88 3.83
C SER A 133 -43.03 -3.35 4.52
N ALA A 134 -42.37 -4.32 3.88
CA ALA A 134 -41.18 -5.04 4.31
C ALA A 134 -39.92 -4.17 4.47
N CYS A 135 -39.00 -4.58 5.36
CA CYS A 135 -37.58 -4.73 4.98
C CYS A 135 -36.76 -5.48 6.05
N CYS A 136 -35.86 -6.34 5.55
CA CYS A 136 -34.55 -6.74 6.07
C CYS A 136 -34.42 -7.37 7.47
N GLN A 137 -34.12 -8.68 7.49
CA GLN A 137 -33.43 -9.35 8.61
C GLN A 137 -31.98 -9.60 8.22
N GLY A 138 -31.07 -9.13 9.08
CA GLY A 138 -29.64 -9.37 9.03
C GLY A 138 -29.24 -10.70 9.66
N ALA A 139 -27.96 -11.01 9.48
CA ALA A 139 -27.25 -12.21 9.91
C ALA A 139 -27.11 -12.35 11.44
N GLU A 140 -26.95 -13.59 11.88
CA GLU A 140 -26.46 -14.01 13.19
C GLU A 140 -24.97 -14.41 13.01
N ALA A 141 -24.03 -13.76 13.68
CA ALA A 141 -23.51 -14.05 15.02
C ALA A 141 -22.27 -14.96 14.99
N ALA A 142 -21.15 -14.45 15.50
CA ALA A 142 -20.17 -15.27 16.23
C ALA A 142 -19.19 -14.37 17.02
N SER A 143 -18.94 -14.82 18.25
CA SER A 143 -17.89 -14.43 19.20
C SER A 143 -16.48 -14.51 18.57
N ASP A 144 -15.43 -13.86 19.05
CA ASP A 144 -14.82 -14.14 20.35
C ASP A 144 -13.62 -13.21 20.67
N VAL A 145 -13.25 -13.24 21.95
CA VAL A 145 -12.02 -12.88 22.67
C VAL A 145 -10.78 -12.32 21.94
N ALA A 146 -10.21 -11.29 22.58
CA ALA A 146 -8.92 -10.68 22.32
C ALA A 146 -7.76 -11.53 22.83
N GLU A 147 -6.60 -11.47 22.16
CA GLU A 147 -5.28 -11.37 22.82
C GLU A 147 -4.29 -10.62 21.91
N ASP A 148 -3.36 -9.97 22.62
CA ASP A 148 -2.40 -8.94 22.29
C ASP A 148 -1.01 -9.52 21.91
N HIS A 149 -0.21 -8.69 21.24
CA HIS A 149 1.27 -8.63 21.18
C HIS A 149 1.83 -8.46 19.76
N SER A 150 2.60 -7.39 19.55
CA SER A 150 4.06 -7.55 19.35
C SER A 150 4.78 -6.21 19.23
N ASP A 151 5.92 -6.17 19.92
CA ASP A 151 6.93 -5.14 20.02
C ASP A 151 7.57 -4.69 18.68
N VAL A 152 8.06 -3.46 18.70
CA VAL A 152 8.72 -2.76 17.59
C VAL A 152 10.21 -2.75 17.86
N ASP A 153 11.01 -3.35 16.97
CA ASP A 153 12.47 -3.22 16.99
C ASP A 153 12.91 -2.35 15.81
N SER A 154 13.70 -1.33 16.11
CA SER A 154 14.06 -0.22 15.24
C SER A 154 15.58 -0.17 15.12
N ASP A 155 16.11 -0.58 13.97
CA ASP A 155 17.51 -0.37 13.65
C ASP A 155 17.69 0.73 12.59
N HIS A 156 18.25 1.84 13.08
CA HIS A 156 18.97 2.87 12.36
C HIS A 156 20.38 2.36 12.01
N LEU A 157 20.84 2.55 10.77
CA LEU A 157 22.29 2.52 10.47
C LEU A 157 22.64 3.59 9.41
N ASP A 158 23.76 4.26 9.70
CA ASP A 158 24.31 5.46 9.10
C ASP A 158 24.93 5.27 7.69
N GLU A 159 25.09 6.41 7.02
CA GLU A 159 25.85 6.58 5.77
C GLU A 159 27.36 6.58 6.06
N GLU A 160 28.12 5.74 5.34
CA GLU A 160 29.54 6.00 5.04
C GLU A 160 29.87 5.58 3.60
N ASP A 161 30.41 6.53 2.84
CA ASP A 161 31.09 6.35 1.55
C ASP A 161 32.33 5.45 1.73
N GLN A 162 32.45 4.36 0.96
CA GLN A 162 33.76 3.79 0.65
C GLN A 162 33.90 3.37 -0.82
N ASP A 163 34.94 3.96 -1.37
CA ASP A 163 35.53 3.83 -2.69
C ASP A 163 35.90 2.38 -3.06
N GLY A 164 35.87 2.10 -4.36
CA GLY A 164 36.10 0.78 -4.91
C GLY A 164 37.55 0.32 -4.78
N LEU A 165 37.82 -0.55 -3.80
CA LEU A 165 39.01 -1.40 -3.78
C LEU A 165 38.68 -2.75 -4.44
N VAL A 166 39.27 -2.96 -5.62
CA VAL A 166 39.20 -4.20 -6.39
C VAL A 166 40.16 -5.21 -5.76
N ASP A 167 39.67 -6.38 -5.40
CA ASP A 167 40.48 -7.47 -4.85
C ASP A 167 41.45 -8.01 -5.93
N VAL A 168 42.75 -8.00 -5.62
CA VAL A 168 43.85 -8.37 -6.52
C VAL A 168 43.92 -9.90 -6.72
N GLU A 169 43.23 -10.69 -5.91
CA GLU A 169 43.30 -12.16 -5.97
C GLU A 169 42.40 -12.79 -7.05
N ASP A 170 41.44 -12.05 -7.62
CA ASP A 170 40.49 -12.56 -8.63
C ASP A 170 40.98 -12.50 -10.10
N ILE A 171 42.18 -11.95 -10.35
CA ILE A 171 42.80 -11.91 -11.69
C ILE A 171 43.57 -13.20 -12.03
N GLY A 172 44.01 -13.98 -11.02
CA GLY A 172 44.86 -15.15 -11.23
C GLY A 172 44.13 -16.42 -11.73
N GLY A 173 42.85 -16.57 -11.42
CA GLY A 173 42.08 -17.79 -11.72
C GLY A 173 41.61 -17.92 -13.18
N VAL A 174 41.63 -16.83 -13.95
CA VAL A 174 41.04 -16.77 -15.30
C VAL A 174 42.03 -17.22 -16.39
N LEU A 175 43.34 -17.26 -16.09
CA LEU A 175 44.39 -17.60 -17.07
C LEU A 175 44.73 -19.10 -17.13
N SER A 176 44.32 -19.91 -16.14
CA SER A 176 44.61 -21.35 -16.10
C SER A 176 43.47 -22.26 -16.62
N SER A 177 42.25 -21.73 -16.74
CA SER A 177 41.08 -22.44 -17.28
C SER A 177 40.85 -22.20 -18.78
N ALA A 178 41.57 -21.24 -19.38
CA ALA A 178 41.45 -20.84 -20.79
C ALA A 178 41.98 -21.89 -21.81
N THR A 179 42.65 -22.95 -21.38
CA THR A 179 43.30 -23.93 -22.28
C THR A 179 42.61 -25.29 -22.38
N ARG A 180 41.47 -25.52 -21.70
CA ARG A 180 40.74 -26.82 -21.78
C ARG A 180 39.28 -26.76 -22.24
N SER A 181 38.67 -25.59 -22.31
CA SER A 181 37.27 -25.40 -22.78
C SER A 181 37.16 -25.05 -24.28
N ASN A 182 38.30 -24.79 -24.95
CA ASN A 182 38.37 -24.30 -26.34
C ASN A 182 37.92 -25.29 -27.43
N GLN A 183 37.62 -26.54 -27.10
CA GLN A 183 37.24 -27.55 -28.12
C GLN A 183 35.74 -27.83 -28.21
N LYS A 184 34.96 -27.57 -27.15
CA LYS A 184 33.50 -27.80 -27.15
C LYS A 184 32.68 -26.56 -27.53
N GLN A 185 33.30 -25.37 -27.47
CA GLN A 185 32.68 -24.10 -27.87
C GLN A 185 32.82 -23.79 -29.37
N LYS A 186 33.72 -24.51 -30.06
CA LYS A 186 34.04 -24.31 -31.48
C LYS A 186 33.04 -24.97 -32.46
N LEU A 187 32.12 -25.79 -31.96
CA LEU A 187 31.12 -26.53 -32.77
C LEU A 187 29.74 -25.84 -32.84
N ARG A 188 29.56 -24.67 -32.21
CA ARG A 188 28.31 -23.88 -32.26
C ARG A 188 28.49 -22.50 -32.89
N GLN A 189 29.68 -22.23 -33.47
CA GLN A 189 30.09 -20.92 -33.96
C GLN A 189 29.69 -20.63 -35.43
N GLU A 190 28.88 -21.49 -36.06
CA GLU A 190 28.50 -21.33 -37.48
C GLU A 190 27.01 -21.07 -37.72
N ALA A 191 26.25 -20.66 -36.71
CA ALA A 191 24.93 -20.09 -36.94
C ALA A 191 24.62 -18.95 -35.95
N THR A 192 24.65 -17.73 -36.49
CA THR A 192 24.25 -16.42 -35.92
C THR A 192 25.37 -15.54 -35.34
N THR A 193 25.57 -14.42 -36.02
CA THR A 193 26.50 -13.31 -35.75
C THR A 193 26.15 -12.46 -34.52
N ARG A 194 25.27 -12.93 -33.62
CA ARG A 194 24.72 -12.13 -32.52
C ARG A 194 25.28 -12.54 -31.17
N ARG A 195 25.63 -11.54 -30.33
CA ARG A 195 26.21 -11.73 -28.99
C ARG A 195 25.11 -11.93 -27.93
N ALA A 196 25.42 -12.66 -26.87
CA ALA A 196 24.55 -12.75 -25.69
C ALA A 196 24.33 -11.36 -25.06
N MET A 197 23.14 -11.10 -24.51
CA MET A 197 22.79 -9.82 -23.90
C MET A 197 23.49 -9.62 -22.55
N VAL A 198 23.47 -10.66 -21.71
CA VAL A 198 24.05 -10.60 -20.38
C VAL A 198 25.47 -11.15 -20.39
N THR A 199 26.45 -10.31 -20.06
CA THR A 199 27.85 -10.74 -19.88
C THR A 199 28.02 -11.49 -18.55
N PRO A 200 29.05 -12.33 -18.40
CA PRO A 200 29.28 -13.07 -17.15
C PRO A 200 29.37 -12.18 -15.90
N LEU A 201 29.93 -10.98 -16.03
CA LEU A 201 30.05 -10.02 -14.94
C LEU A 201 28.68 -9.43 -14.54
N VAL A 202 27.86 -9.04 -15.52
CA VAL A 202 26.50 -8.54 -15.27
C VAL A 202 25.63 -9.64 -14.69
N ARG A 203 25.78 -10.88 -15.17
CA ARG A 203 25.09 -12.07 -14.63
C ARG A 203 25.33 -12.23 -13.13
N LYS A 204 26.59 -12.23 -12.69
CA LYS A 204 26.92 -12.32 -11.26
C LYS A 204 26.29 -11.19 -10.43
N SER A 205 26.27 -9.97 -10.96
CA SER A 205 25.66 -8.83 -10.27
C SER A 205 24.14 -8.97 -10.14
N LEU A 206 23.44 -9.39 -11.20
CA LEU A 206 22.00 -9.63 -11.19
C LEU A 206 21.62 -10.81 -10.29
N GLU A 207 22.41 -11.88 -10.29
CA GLU A 207 22.21 -13.04 -9.41
C GLU A 207 22.33 -12.65 -7.93
N LYS A 208 23.30 -11.78 -7.57
CA LYS A 208 23.41 -11.20 -6.22
C LYS A 208 22.17 -10.38 -5.83
N GLN A 209 21.51 -9.72 -6.79
CA GLN A 209 20.26 -8.97 -6.57
C GLN A 209 19.01 -9.86 -6.52
N GLY A 210 19.18 -11.18 -6.56
CA GLY A 210 18.11 -12.18 -6.45
C GLY A 210 17.43 -12.52 -7.78
N TYR A 211 17.98 -12.10 -8.93
CA TYR A 211 17.50 -12.59 -10.23
C TYR A 211 17.97 -14.01 -10.48
N ARG A 212 17.14 -14.78 -11.20
CA ARG A 212 17.50 -16.05 -11.84
C ARG A 212 17.47 -15.82 -13.34
N LEU A 213 18.62 -15.90 -13.98
CA LEU A 213 18.77 -15.57 -15.40
C LEU A 213 18.57 -16.80 -16.27
N ILE A 214 17.74 -16.64 -17.31
CA ILE A 214 17.34 -17.71 -18.23
C ILE A 214 17.92 -17.38 -19.60
N GLY A 215 18.67 -18.34 -20.14
CA GLY A 215 19.33 -18.18 -21.43
C GLY A 215 20.28 -16.98 -21.45
N SER A 216 20.25 -16.25 -22.56
CA SER A 216 21.13 -15.14 -22.90
C SER A 216 20.55 -13.76 -22.57
N HIS A 217 19.23 -13.61 -22.39
CA HIS A 217 18.58 -12.30 -22.24
C HIS A 217 17.39 -12.20 -21.27
N SER A 218 16.90 -13.32 -20.73
CA SER A 218 15.69 -13.37 -19.91
C SER A 218 16.00 -13.52 -18.42
N GLY A 219 15.03 -13.22 -17.56
CA GLY A 219 15.19 -13.45 -16.12
C GLY A 219 13.88 -13.43 -15.34
N VAL A 220 13.89 -14.15 -14.22
CA VAL A 220 12.83 -14.22 -13.21
C VAL A 220 13.35 -13.69 -11.89
N LYS A 221 12.49 -13.05 -11.10
CA LYS A 221 12.79 -12.66 -9.73
C LYS A 221 11.59 -12.92 -8.84
N LEU A 222 11.84 -13.40 -7.62
CA LEU A 222 10.78 -13.55 -6.64
C LEU A 222 10.26 -12.17 -6.22
N CYS A 223 8.98 -11.90 -6.48
CA CYS A 223 8.36 -10.65 -6.09
C CYS A 223 8.34 -10.52 -4.55
N ARG A 224 8.60 -9.31 -4.06
CA ARG A 224 8.51 -8.98 -2.62
C ARG A 224 7.18 -9.43 -2.00
N TRP A 225 6.08 -9.25 -2.73
CA TRP A 225 4.74 -9.56 -2.24
C TRP A 225 4.38 -11.04 -2.34
N THR A 226 4.98 -11.79 -3.27
CA THR A 226 4.91 -13.26 -3.27
C THR A 226 5.50 -13.79 -1.96
N LYS A 227 6.70 -13.32 -1.57
CA LYS A 227 7.33 -13.67 -0.29
C LYS A 227 6.51 -13.23 0.93
N SER A 228 5.89 -12.04 0.87
CA SER A 228 5.00 -11.54 1.93
C SER A 228 3.79 -12.45 2.14
N MET A 229 3.11 -12.79 1.05
CA MET A 229 1.89 -13.60 1.09
C MET A 229 2.18 -15.04 1.50
N LEU A 230 3.31 -15.62 1.08
CA LEU A 230 3.77 -16.95 1.55
C LEU A 230 4.06 -16.98 3.06
N ARG A 231 4.39 -15.83 3.67
CA ARG A 231 4.60 -15.69 5.13
C ARG A 231 3.34 -15.28 5.89
N GLY A 232 2.18 -15.29 5.24
CA GLY A 232 0.90 -14.90 5.86
C GLY A 232 0.71 -13.39 6.05
N ARG A 233 1.57 -12.54 5.49
CA ARG A 233 1.53 -11.07 5.66
C ARG A 233 0.71 -10.35 4.58
N GLY A 234 -0.14 -11.07 3.84
CA GLY A 234 -1.01 -10.51 2.79
C GLY A 234 -0.37 -10.36 1.40
N GLY A 235 -1.22 -10.10 0.40
CA GLY A 235 -0.85 -9.92 -1.01
C GLY A 235 -0.60 -8.45 -1.40
N CYS A 236 -0.16 -8.23 -2.64
CA CYS A 236 0.06 -6.89 -3.18
C CYS A 236 -1.25 -6.17 -3.53
N TYR A 237 -1.15 -4.94 -4.01
CA TYR A 237 -2.31 -4.18 -4.49
C TYR A 237 -3.14 -4.93 -5.56
N LYS A 238 -2.49 -5.74 -6.42
CA LYS A 238 -3.19 -6.54 -7.44
C LYS A 238 -4.05 -7.64 -6.83
N HIS A 239 -3.69 -8.13 -5.65
CA HIS A 239 -4.53 -9.05 -4.91
C HIS A 239 -5.81 -8.36 -4.42
N ALA A 240 -5.67 -7.16 -3.86
CA ALA A 240 -6.80 -6.37 -3.38
C ALA A 240 -7.73 -5.93 -4.53
N PHE A 241 -7.18 -5.46 -5.64
CA PHE A 241 -7.98 -4.88 -6.73
C PHE A 241 -8.52 -5.91 -7.72
N TYR A 242 -7.78 -6.99 -7.96
CA TYR A 242 -8.09 -7.93 -9.04
C TYR A 242 -8.24 -9.39 -8.56
N GLY A 243 -8.12 -9.65 -7.26
CA GLY A 243 -8.16 -11.01 -6.71
C GLY A 243 -6.97 -11.89 -7.11
N ILE A 244 -5.92 -11.31 -7.72
CA ILE A 244 -4.76 -12.06 -8.18
C ILE A 244 -3.93 -12.52 -6.97
N ALA A 245 -3.81 -13.83 -6.77
CA ALA A 245 -3.03 -14.39 -5.68
C ALA A 245 -1.52 -14.11 -5.86
N SER A 246 -0.95 -13.20 -5.07
CA SER A 246 0.47 -12.79 -5.21
C SER A 246 1.46 -13.95 -5.03
N HIS A 247 1.14 -14.93 -4.18
CA HIS A 247 1.96 -16.14 -4.01
C HIS A 247 1.96 -17.08 -5.24
N ARG A 248 1.10 -16.82 -6.23
CA ARG A 248 1.02 -17.56 -7.52
C ARG A 248 1.48 -16.69 -8.71
N CYS A 249 1.99 -15.48 -8.46
CA CYS A 249 2.50 -14.61 -9.50
C CYS A 249 3.98 -14.85 -9.75
N MET A 250 4.34 -15.06 -11.02
CA MET A 250 5.71 -15.06 -11.50
C MET A 250 6.08 -13.69 -12.06
N GLU A 251 7.06 -13.02 -11.47
CA GLU A 251 7.62 -11.77 -11.99
C GLU A 251 8.82 -12.10 -12.88
N ALA A 252 8.62 -11.93 -14.19
CA ALA A 252 9.57 -12.32 -15.23
C ALA A 252 9.70 -11.25 -16.30
N THR A 253 10.85 -11.22 -16.97
CA THR A 253 11.05 -10.44 -18.20
C THR A 253 11.76 -11.29 -19.25
N PRO A 254 11.27 -11.30 -20.51
CA PRO A 254 11.99 -11.87 -21.64
C PRO A 254 13.06 -10.91 -22.18
N SER A 255 13.22 -9.70 -21.61
CA SER A 255 14.25 -8.76 -22.04
C SER A 255 14.77 -7.95 -20.86
N LEU A 256 16.04 -8.15 -20.52
CA LEU A 256 16.75 -7.29 -19.57
C LEU A 256 17.21 -5.98 -20.20
N ALA A 257 17.16 -5.86 -21.54
CA ALA A 257 17.45 -4.62 -22.24
C ALA A 257 16.21 -3.72 -22.35
N CYS A 258 16.45 -2.41 -22.43
CA CYS A 258 15.41 -1.40 -22.60
C CYS A 258 15.90 -0.28 -23.53
N ALA A 259 14.99 0.32 -24.30
CA ALA A 259 15.30 1.45 -25.18
C ALA A 259 15.53 2.76 -24.40
N ASN A 260 14.89 2.92 -23.25
CA ASN A 260 14.92 4.14 -22.46
C ASN A 260 15.90 4.05 -21.30
N LYS A 261 16.47 5.18 -20.88
CA LYS A 261 17.30 5.33 -19.67
C LYS A 261 16.66 6.28 -18.64
N CYS A 262 15.48 5.92 -18.16
CA CYS A 262 14.73 6.71 -17.17
C CYS A 262 15.47 6.82 -15.83
N VAL A 263 15.36 7.98 -15.18
CA VAL A 263 15.99 8.29 -13.89
C VAL A 263 15.43 7.46 -12.72
N PHE A 264 14.18 7.00 -12.83
CA PHE A 264 13.51 6.21 -11.80
C PHE A 264 13.66 4.70 -12.01
N CYS A 265 14.26 4.24 -13.12
CA CYS A 265 14.44 2.81 -13.34
C CYS A 265 15.54 2.28 -12.42
N TRP A 266 15.16 1.41 -11.50
CA TRP A 266 16.07 0.69 -10.61
C TRP A 266 16.85 -0.38 -11.39
N ARG A 267 17.84 0.07 -12.14
CA ARG A 267 18.79 -0.74 -12.88
C ARG A 267 20.16 -0.09 -12.85
N HIS A 268 21.19 -0.90 -12.96
CA HIS A 268 22.55 -0.40 -12.99
C HIS A 268 22.81 0.43 -14.25
N HIS A 269 23.70 1.42 -14.17
CA HIS A 269 24.03 2.31 -15.29
C HIS A 269 24.67 1.59 -16.48
N THR A 270 25.19 0.37 -16.27
CA THR A 270 25.75 -0.53 -17.29
C THR A 270 24.75 -1.54 -17.88
N ASN A 271 23.47 -1.47 -17.49
CA ASN A 271 22.44 -2.35 -18.02
C ASN A 271 22.31 -2.19 -19.54
N PRO A 272 22.11 -3.27 -20.31
CA PRO A 272 22.01 -3.20 -21.77
C PRO A 272 20.89 -2.26 -22.22
N VAL A 273 21.22 -1.39 -23.18
CA VAL A 273 20.28 -0.49 -23.85
C VAL A 273 20.36 -0.66 -25.35
N GLY A 274 19.21 -0.51 -26.02
CA GLY A 274 19.09 -0.61 -27.47
C GLY A 274 17.66 -0.29 -27.91
N THR A 275 17.53 0.49 -28.98
CA THR A 275 16.25 0.80 -29.63
C THR A 275 15.80 -0.30 -30.59
N GLU A 276 16.72 -1.19 -30.98
CA GLU A 276 16.49 -2.35 -31.83
C GLU A 276 17.12 -3.61 -31.22
N TRP A 277 16.59 -4.78 -31.58
CA TRP A 277 17.09 -6.06 -31.08
C TRP A 277 18.34 -6.51 -31.83
N ARG A 278 19.45 -6.69 -31.10
CA ARG A 278 20.77 -7.05 -31.65
C ARG A 278 21.43 -8.24 -30.96
N TRP A 279 20.72 -8.86 -30.02
CA TRP A 279 21.24 -9.95 -29.20
C TRP A 279 20.82 -11.31 -29.74
N LEU A 280 21.46 -12.36 -29.21
CA LEU A 280 20.95 -13.72 -29.39
C LEU A 280 19.52 -13.78 -28.83
N GLU A 281 18.64 -14.45 -29.56
CA GLU A 281 17.24 -14.63 -29.20
C GLU A 281 17.05 -16.10 -28.84
N ASP A 282 16.68 -16.36 -27.59
CA ASP A 282 16.43 -17.70 -27.09
C ASP A 282 14.99 -18.13 -27.47
N PRO A 283 14.74 -19.42 -27.76
CA PRO A 283 13.41 -19.90 -28.10
C PRO A 283 12.37 -19.64 -26.99
N PRO A 284 11.12 -19.27 -27.32
CA PRO A 284 10.09 -19.01 -26.31
C PRO A 284 9.84 -20.18 -25.34
N ASP A 285 9.90 -21.42 -25.83
CA ASP A 285 9.71 -22.63 -25.02
C ASP A 285 10.83 -22.80 -23.98
N GLU A 286 12.07 -22.48 -24.34
CA GLU A 286 13.22 -22.49 -23.42
C GLU A 286 13.09 -21.38 -22.35
N ILE A 287 12.57 -20.21 -22.74
CA ILE A 287 12.33 -19.10 -21.81
C ILE A 287 11.24 -19.48 -20.81
N LEU A 288 10.12 -20.06 -21.28
CA LEU A 288 9.00 -20.43 -20.41
C LEU A 288 9.38 -21.57 -19.46
N SER A 289 9.98 -22.65 -19.97
CA SER A 289 10.43 -23.78 -19.15
C SER A 289 11.47 -23.32 -18.12
N GLY A 290 12.47 -22.56 -18.55
CA GLY A 290 13.47 -22.00 -17.63
C GLY A 290 12.87 -21.05 -16.59
N ALA A 291 11.79 -20.31 -16.93
CA ALA A 291 11.10 -19.44 -15.98
C ALA A 291 10.31 -20.22 -14.94
N LEU A 292 9.64 -21.31 -15.35
CA LEU A 292 8.92 -22.20 -14.45
C LEU A 292 9.87 -22.93 -13.49
N ASP A 293 11.01 -23.39 -13.97
CA ASP A 293 12.01 -24.10 -13.14
C ASP A 293 12.71 -23.16 -12.14
N ALA A 294 12.84 -21.88 -12.48
CA ALA A 294 13.57 -20.90 -11.68
C ALA A 294 12.71 -20.12 -10.67
N HIS A 295 11.38 -20.19 -10.79
CA HIS A 295 10.43 -19.44 -9.95
C HIS A 295 10.13 -20.12 -8.62
#